data_AF-U1NRY4-F1
#
_entry.id   AF-U1NRY4-F1
#
_cell.length_a   1.000
_cell.length_b   1.000
_cell.length_c   1.000
_cell.angle_alpha   90.00
_cell.angle_beta   90.00
_cell.angle_gamma   90.00
#
_symmetry.space_group_name_H-M   'P 1'
#
loop_
_entity.id
_entity.type
_entity.pdbx_description
1 polymer ?
#
loop_
_entity_poly.entity_id
_entity_poly.type
_entity_poly.pdbx_seq_one_letter_code
_entity_poly.pdbx_strand_id
1 'polypeptide(L)' 'EAKLAAESRGVPVDTVLAEWAEDIPLGRMGRPDDLANAVLFLTSDRADYIVGSILRVAGGGNLN' A
#
# COMPACT_ATOMS: atom_id res chain seq x y z
N GLU A 1 -12.31 -3.07 4.38
CA GLU A 1 -11.89 -2.69 5.74
C GLU A 1 -12.22 -1.23 6.06
N ALA A 2 -11.68 -0.24 5.33
CA ALA A 2 -11.95 1.19 5.60
C ALA A 2 -13.46 1.52 5.65
N LYS A 3 -14.25 1.01 4.71
CA LYS A 3 -15.71 1.20 4.69
C LYS A 3 -16.40 0.64 5.94
N LEU A 4 -15.98 -0.54 6.40
CA LEU A 4 -16.54 -1.17 7.60
C LEU A 4 -16.16 -0.40 8.88
N ALA A 5 -14.91 0.08 8.96
CA ALA A 5 -14.44 0.92 10.07
C ALA A 5 -15.14 2.28 10.11
N ALA A 6 -15.44 2.86 8.93
CA ALA A 6 -16.20 4.10 8.81
C ALA A 6 -17.64 3.92 9.29
N GLU A 7 -18.31 2.84 8.86
CA GLU A 7 -19.67 2.49 9.28
C GLU A 7 -19.79 2.28 10.79
N SER A 8 -18.84 1.58 11.43
CA SER A 8 -18.87 1.33 12.88
C SER A 8 -18.61 2.59 13.72
N ARG A 9 -17.88 3.57 13.18
CA ARG A 9 -17.53 4.84 13.84
C ARG A 9 -18.48 5.99 13.49
N GLY A 10 -19.35 5.83 12.48
CA GLY A 10 -20.22 6.89 12.00
C GLY A 10 -19.49 8.08 11.35
N VAL A 11 -18.33 7.83 10.75
CA VAL A 11 -17.51 8.86 10.07
C VAL A 11 -17.41 8.59 8.57
N PRO A 12 -17.08 9.58 7.72
CA PRO A 12 -16.81 9.35 6.30
C PRO A 12 -15.63 8.38 6.09
N VAL A 13 -15.67 7.60 4.99
CA VAL A 13 -14.57 6.68 4.63
C VAL A 13 -13.25 7.43 4.46
N ASP A 14 -13.30 8.63 3.86
CA ASP A 14 -12.11 9.45 3.63
C ASP A 14 -11.44 9.88 4.94
N THR A 15 -12.19 10.05 6.02
CA THR A 15 -11.62 10.33 7.35
C THR A 15 -10.79 9.15 7.84
N VAL A 16 -11.30 7.93 7.72
CA VAL A 16 -10.56 6.72 8.09
C VAL A 16 -9.31 6.55 7.23
N LEU A 17 -9.41 6.79 5.92
CA LEU A 17 -8.28 6.68 5.00
C LEU A 17 -7.20 7.74 5.29
N ALA A 18 -7.61 8.96 5.66
CA ALA A 18 -6.68 10.02 6.05
C ALA A 18 -5.92 9.66 7.33
N GLU A 19 -6.62 9.19 8.36
CA GLU A 19 -6.00 8.73 9.61
C GLU A 19 -4.99 7.59 9.35
N TRP A 20 -5.35 6.59 8.54
CA TRP A 20 -4.43 5.50 8.20
C TRP A 20 -3.22 5.97 7.39
N ALA A 21 -3.36 7.02 6.60
CA ALA A 21 -2.25 7.59 5.85
C ALA A 21 -1.22 8.29 6.74
N GLU A 22 -1.60 8.77 7.93
CA GLU A 22 -0.69 9.40 8.89
C GLU A 22 0.33 8.40 9.44
N ASP A 23 -0.05 7.12 9.57
CA ASP A 23 0.82 6.04 10.04
C ASP A 23 1.75 5.50 8.93
N ILE A 24 1.57 5.94 7.68
CA ILE A 24 2.42 5.55 6.55
C ILE A 24 3.52 6.61 6.37
N PRO A 25 4.82 6.26 6.37
CA PRO A 25 5.90 7.23 6.20
C PRO A 25 5.85 8.08 4.93
N LEU A 26 5.32 7.56 3.83
CA LEU A 26 5.07 8.35 2.61
C LEU A 26 3.83 9.27 2.69
N GLY A 27 3.11 9.27 3.82
CA GLY A 27 1.98 10.16 4.12
C GLY A 27 0.75 9.95 3.26
N ARG A 28 0.60 8.78 2.62
CA ARG A 28 -0.53 8.48 1.75
C ARG A 28 -0.86 6.99 1.72
N MET A 29 -2.14 6.71 1.47
CA MET A 29 -2.57 5.37 1.08
C MET A 29 -1.92 4.93 -0.24
N GLY A 30 -1.64 3.63 -0.33
CA GLY A 30 -1.21 3.00 -1.58
C GLY A 30 -2.31 3.10 -2.64
N ARG A 31 -1.91 3.33 -3.88
CA ARG A 31 -2.76 3.31 -5.06
C ARG A 31 -2.56 2.00 -5.81
N PRO A 32 -3.55 1.52 -6.59
CA PRO A 32 -3.37 0.35 -7.45
C PRO A 32 -2.11 0.42 -8.32
N ASP A 33 -1.78 1.61 -8.81
CA ASP A 33 -0.59 1.83 -9.65
C ASP A 33 0.73 1.57 -8.92
N ASP A 34 0.81 1.79 -7.60
CA ASP A 34 2.03 1.51 -6.83
C ASP A 34 2.36 0.00 -6.86
N LEU A 35 1.33 -0.83 -6.70
CA LEU A 35 1.46 -2.29 -6.79
C LEU A 35 1.69 -2.74 -8.23
N ALA A 36 0.93 -2.18 -9.19
CA ALA A 36 1.04 -2.55 -10.60
C ALA A 36 2.45 -2.29 -11.14
N ASN A 37 3.06 -1.15 -10.80
CA ASN A 37 4.43 -0.83 -11.22
C ASN A 37 5.46 -1.81 -10.66
N ALA A 38 5.32 -2.23 -9.39
CA ALA A 38 6.19 -3.23 -8.79
C ALA A 38 6.04 -4.60 -9.47
N VAL A 39 4.81 -5.01 -9.77
CA VAL A 39 4.52 -6.24 -10.52
C VAL A 39 5.14 -6.16 -11.93
N LEU A 40 4.93 -5.06 -12.65
CA LEU A 40 5.50 -4.85 -13.99
C LEU A 40 7.03 -4.94 -14.00
N PHE A 41 7.70 -4.44 -12.95
CA PHE A 41 9.15 -4.61 -12.82
C PHE A 41 9.52 -6.08 -12.64
N LEU A 42 8.88 -6.77 -11.69
CA LEU A 42 9.18 -8.17 -11.36
C LEU A 42 8.85 -9.15 -12.49
N THR A 43 7.94 -8.80 -13.40
CA THR A 43 7.62 -9.62 -14.58
C THR A 43 8.41 -9.25 -15.83
N SER A 44 9.28 -8.22 -15.76
CA SER A 44 10.12 -7.81 -16.88
C SER A 44 11.45 -8.57 -16.92
N ASP A 45 12.10 -8.56 -18.08
CA ASP A 45 13.45 -9.13 -18.27
C ASP A 45 14.51 -8.54 -17.33
N ARG A 46 14.24 -7.36 -16.73
CA ARG A 46 15.16 -6.72 -15.77
C ARG A 46 15.23 -7.45 -14.43
N ALA A 47 14.29 -8.33 -14.15
CA ALA A 47 14.20 -9.09 -12.91
C ALA A 47 14.56 -10.57 -13.09
N ASP A 48 15.23 -10.95 -14.20
CA ASP A 48 15.53 -12.34 -14.58
C ASP A 48 16.29 -13.16 -13.52
N TYR A 49 17.02 -12.50 -12.63
CA TYR A 49 17.77 -13.12 -11.54
C TYR A 49 17.16 -12.88 -10.15
N ILE A 50 15.98 -12.28 -10.06
CA ILE A 50 15.27 -12.02 -8.80
C ILE A 50 14.30 -13.16 -8.54
N VAL A 51 14.73 -14.11 -7.71
CA VAL A 51 13.92 -15.26 -7.28
C VAL A 51 13.89 -15.40 -5.77
N GLY A 52 12.85 -16.03 -5.22
CA GLY A 52 12.72 -16.29 -3.77
C GLY A 52 12.61 -15.05 -2.87
N SER A 53 12.37 -13.88 -3.45
CA SER A 53 12.37 -12.60 -2.75
C SER A 53 10.95 -12.05 -2.57
N ILE A 54 10.70 -11.36 -1.45
CA ILE A 54 9.43 -10.68 -1.18
C ILE A 54 9.66 -9.17 -1.33
N LEU A 55 9.03 -8.56 -2.33
CA LEU A 55 9.00 -7.10 -2.49
C LEU A 55 7.75 -6.53 -1.80
N ARG A 56 7.95 -5.82 -0.69
CA ARG A 56 6.86 -5.19 0.05
C ARG A 56 6.57 -3.79 -0.51
N VAL A 57 5.38 -3.61 -1.07
CA VAL A 57 4.89 -2.31 -1.58
C VAL A 57 3.97 -1.68 -0.54
N ALA A 58 4.54 -0.97 0.44
CA ALA A 58 3.79 -0.49 1.61
C ALA A 58 4.08 0.96 2.02
N GLY A 59 4.74 1.75 1.17
CA GLY A 59 5.03 3.16 1.46
C GLY A 59 5.78 3.43 2.78
N GLY A 60 6.52 2.44 3.28
CA GLY A 60 7.25 2.51 4.55
C GLY A 60 6.49 2.00 5.78
N GLY A 61 5.22 1.58 5.68
CA GLY A 61 4.42 1.15 6.84
C GLY A 61 4.88 -0.13 7.55
N ASN A 62 6.05 -0.68 7.19
CA ASN A 62 6.64 -1.88 7.79
C ASN A 62 8.18 -1.74 7.87
N LEU A 63 8.68 -0.55 8.18
CA LEU A 63 10.13 -0.28 8.30
C LEU A 63 10.73 -0.70 9.65
N ASN A 64 9.95 -1.34 10.51
CA ASN A 64 10.31 -1.68 11.90
C ASN A 64 10.42 -3.21 12.07
#